data_AF-A0A1B3SN00-F1
#
_entry.id   AF-A0A1B3SN00-F1
#
_cell.length_a   1.000
_cell.length_b   1.000
_cell.length_c   1.000
_cell.angle_alpha   90.00
_cell.angle_beta   90.00
_cell.angle_gamma   90.00
#
_symmetry.space_group_name_H-M   'P 1'
#
loop_
_entity.id
_entity.type
_entity.pdbx_description
1 polymer ?
#
loop_
_entity_poly.entity_id
_entity_poly.type
_entity_poly.pdbx_seq_one_letter_code
_entity_poly.pdbx_strand_id
1 'polypeptide(L)'
;MKKIICLFLSFNLAFANLENFNVGTWNLQGSSAATESKWSFSVRQLVSGANPLEILMIQEAGTLPRTATPTGRHVQQGGTPIDEYEWNLGTLSRPDRVFIYYSRVDVGANRVNLAIVSRMQAEEVIVLPPPTPVSRPIIGIRNGNDAFFNIHALANGGTDVGA
;
A
#
# COMPACT_ATOMS: atom_id res chain seq x y z
N MET A 1 10.20 52.36 -26.32
CA MET A 1 10.81 51.00 -26.41
C MET A 1 9.80 50.00 -25.88
N LYS A 2 9.14 49.23 -26.76
CA LYS A 2 8.14 48.22 -26.35
C LYS A 2 8.88 46.93 -25.98
N LYS A 3 8.81 46.53 -24.71
CA LYS A 3 9.33 45.23 -24.23
C LYS A 3 8.31 44.15 -24.58
N ILE A 4 8.68 43.23 -25.47
CA ILE A 4 7.89 42.01 -25.71
C ILE A 4 8.32 41.00 -24.65
N ILE A 5 7.37 40.60 -23.79
CA ILE A 5 7.57 39.53 -22.82
C ILE A 5 7.07 38.25 -23.48
N CYS A 6 7.97 37.32 -23.79
CA CYS A 6 7.61 35.99 -24.24
C CYS A 6 7.34 35.11 -23.02
N LEU A 7 6.08 34.71 -22.84
CA LEU A 7 5.66 33.74 -21.84
C LEU A 7 5.75 32.34 -22.48
N PHE A 8 6.72 31.53 -22.05
CA PHE A 8 6.78 30.12 -22.41
C PHE A 8 5.80 29.34 -21.54
N LEU A 9 4.64 28.94 -22.09
CA LEU A 9 3.83 27.87 -21.49
C LEU A 9 4.45 26.53 -21.89
N SER A 10 5.03 25.83 -20.92
CA SER A 10 5.30 24.41 -21.04
C SER A 10 4.09 23.62 -20.54
N PHE A 11 3.49 22.83 -21.42
CA PHE A 11 2.48 21.85 -21.05
C PHE A 11 3.16 20.50 -20.85
N ASN A 12 3.15 19.97 -19.63
CA ASN A 12 3.49 18.58 -19.37
C ASN A 12 2.19 17.76 -19.45
N LEU A 13 2.07 16.92 -20.48
CA LEU A 13 1.01 15.91 -20.50
C LEU A 13 1.41 14.80 -19.52
N ALA A 14 0.63 14.65 -18.45
CA ALA A 14 0.82 13.63 -17.44
C ALA A 14 -0.12 12.45 -17.77
N PHE A 15 0.45 11.32 -18.18
CA PHE A 15 -0.30 10.08 -18.39
C PHE A 15 0.02 9.11 -17.26
N ALA A 16 -1.01 8.48 -16.68
CA ALA A 16 -0.86 7.30 -15.83
C ALA A 16 -0.58 6.08 -16.73
N ASN A 17 0.30 5.19 -16.30
CA ASN A 17 0.69 3.98 -17.04
C ASN A 17 0.50 2.73 -16.16
N LEU A 18 -0.75 2.48 -15.76
CA LEU A 18 -1.09 1.33 -14.90
C LEU A 18 -0.67 -0.02 -15.50
N GLU A 19 -0.66 -0.15 -16.83
CA GLU A 19 -0.23 -1.36 -17.56
C GLU A 19 1.26 -1.69 -17.39
N ASN A 20 2.06 -0.73 -16.91
CA ASN A 20 3.49 -0.97 -16.63
C ASN A 20 3.71 -1.69 -15.30
N PHE A 21 2.66 -1.87 -14.49
CA PHE A 21 2.75 -2.44 -13.16
C PHE A 21 2.12 -3.82 -13.10
N ASN A 22 2.85 -4.80 -12.56
CA ASN A 22 2.25 -6.06 -12.16
C ASN A 22 1.57 -5.89 -10.80
N VAL A 23 0.25 -5.66 -10.83
CA VAL A 23 -0.55 -5.38 -9.62
C VAL A 23 -1.39 -6.58 -9.24
N GLY A 24 -1.45 -6.88 -7.95
CA GLY A 24 -2.37 -7.90 -7.43
C GLY A 24 -3.03 -7.49 -6.13
N THR A 25 -4.06 -8.23 -5.76
CA THR A 25 -4.72 -8.07 -4.47
C THR A 25 -5.03 -9.42 -3.83
N TRP A 26 -4.97 -9.47 -2.50
CA TRP A 26 -5.30 -10.66 -1.75
C TRP A 26 -5.88 -10.32 -0.38
N ASN A 27 -7.08 -10.83 -0.09
CA ASN A 27 -7.54 -10.93 1.28
C ASN A 27 -6.82 -12.11 1.95
N LEU A 28 -5.84 -11.79 2.79
CA LEU A 28 -4.97 -12.76 3.46
C LEU A 28 -5.72 -13.62 4.46
N GLN A 29 -6.86 -13.15 4.99
CA GLN A 29 -7.56 -13.73 6.13
C GLN A 29 -6.59 -14.02 7.29
N GLY A 30 -5.73 -13.05 7.61
CA GLY A 30 -4.65 -13.23 8.57
C GLY A 30 -5.16 -13.31 10.00
N SER A 31 -5.03 -14.45 10.67
CA SER A 31 -5.24 -14.60 12.12
C SER A 31 -3.92 -14.70 12.87
N SER A 32 -3.86 -14.18 14.10
CA SER A 32 -2.63 -14.00 14.88
C SER A 32 -1.67 -15.20 14.92
N ALA A 33 -2.16 -16.44 14.86
CA ALA A 33 -1.35 -17.66 14.88
C ALA A 33 -0.75 -18.04 13.51
N ALA A 34 -1.41 -17.75 12.39
CA ALA A 34 -1.02 -18.19 11.05
C ALA A 34 -0.49 -17.06 10.16
N THR A 35 -0.57 -15.81 10.59
CA THR A 35 -0.20 -14.67 9.74
C THR A 35 1.27 -14.67 9.34
N GLU A 36 2.19 -15.00 10.26
CA GLU A 36 3.63 -15.02 9.96
C GLU A 36 3.98 -15.98 8.81
N SER A 37 3.37 -17.17 8.78
CA SER A 37 3.62 -18.13 7.69
C SER A 37 3.03 -17.64 6.37
N LYS A 38 1.83 -17.04 6.38
CA LYS A 38 1.24 -16.48 5.15
C LYS A 38 2.10 -15.36 4.56
N TRP A 39 2.69 -14.49 5.38
CA TRP A 39 3.63 -13.48 4.91
C TRP A 39 4.94 -14.08 4.41
N SER A 40 5.61 -14.86 5.25
CA SER A 40 6.96 -15.37 4.97
C SER A 40 7.01 -16.38 3.81
N PHE A 41 5.91 -17.07 3.53
CA PHE A 41 5.81 -17.99 2.38
C PHE A 41 4.99 -17.40 1.23
N SER A 42 3.68 -17.21 1.41
CA SER A 42 2.78 -16.90 0.30
C SER A 42 2.97 -15.48 -0.23
N VAL A 43 2.97 -14.46 0.64
CA VAL A 43 3.19 -13.08 0.20
C VAL A 43 4.58 -12.94 -0.41
N ARG A 44 5.61 -13.50 0.23
CA ARG A 44 6.98 -13.50 -0.31
C ARG A 44 7.06 -14.07 -1.73
N GLN A 45 6.37 -15.19 -1.99
CA GLN A 45 6.34 -15.79 -3.34
C GLN A 45 5.68 -14.89 -4.39
N LEU A 46 4.66 -14.11 -4.00
CA LEU A 46 3.98 -13.19 -4.92
C LEU A 46 4.83 -11.97 -5.25
N VAL A 47 5.59 -11.44 -4.28
CA VAL A 47 6.37 -10.20 -4.47
C VAL A 47 7.84 -10.45 -4.76
N SER A 48 8.28 -11.69 -5.02
CA SER A 48 9.67 -12.03 -5.36
C SER A 48 9.76 -12.94 -6.59
N GLY A 49 10.99 -13.19 -7.07
CA GLY A 49 11.25 -14.05 -8.22
C GLY A 49 11.34 -13.30 -9.54
N ALA A 50 11.15 -14.02 -10.66
CA ALA A 50 11.39 -13.51 -12.01
C ALA A 50 10.29 -12.58 -12.53
N ASN A 51 9.06 -12.72 -12.02
CA ASN A 51 7.91 -11.89 -12.39
C ASN A 51 7.09 -11.52 -11.14
N PRO A 52 7.67 -10.71 -10.24
CA PRO A 52 7.01 -10.36 -8.98
C PRO A 52 5.82 -9.45 -9.24
N LEU A 53 4.83 -9.49 -8.36
CA LEU A 53 3.93 -8.35 -8.19
C LEU A 53 4.75 -7.16 -7.70
N GLU A 54 4.66 -6.05 -8.42
CA GLU A 54 5.31 -4.80 -8.06
C GLU A 54 4.51 -4.07 -7.00
N ILE A 55 3.19 -4.15 -7.07
CA ILE A 55 2.26 -3.63 -6.07
C ILE A 55 1.31 -4.76 -5.65
N LEU A 56 1.20 -5.02 -4.36
CA LEU A 56 0.27 -6.01 -3.79
C LEU A 56 -0.57 -5.38 -2.68
N MET A 57 -1.87 -5.27 -2.91
CA MET A 57 -2.84 -4.81 -1.91
C MET A 57 -3.35 -5.97 -1.07
N ILE A 58 -3.14 -5.91 0.25
CA ILE A 58 -3.49 -6.99 1.17
C ILE A 58 -4.58 -6.54 2.13
N GLN A 59 -5.70 -7.24 2.14
CA GLN A 59 -6.74 -7.09 3.16
C GLN A 59 -6.57 -8.15 4.25
N GLU A 60 -7.05 -7.84 5.46
CA GLU A 60 -6.88 -8.71 6.64
C GLU A 60 -5.42 -9.13 6.85
N ALA A 61 -4.53 -8.15 6.73
CA ALA A 61 -3.08 -8.32 6.75
C ALA A 61 -2.56 -8.92 8.07
N GLY A 62 -3.37 -8.96 9.12
CA GLY A 62 -2.96 -9.38 10.46
C GLY A 62 -1.76 -8.57 10.94
N THR A 63 -0.76 -9.24 11.54
CA THR A 63 0.55 -8.66 11.89
C THR A 63 1.54 -8.77 10.72
N LEU A 64 2.35 -7.75 10.50
CA LEU A 64 3.46 -7.80 9.55
C LEU A 64 4.49 -8.91 9.90
N PRO A 65 5.28 -9.39 8.91
CA PRO A 65 6.35 -10.34 9.17
C PRO A 65 7.39 -9.72 10.10
N ARG A 66 7.90 -10.51 11.05
CA ARG A 66 8.83 -10.03 12.11
C ARG A 66 10.13 -9.40 11.60
N THR A 67 10.47 -9.65 10.34
CA THR A 67 11.69 -9.14 9.69
C THR A 67 11.47 -7.82 8.96
N ALA A 68 10.23 -7.31 8.90
CA ALA A 68 9.94 -5.97 8.43
C ALA A 68 10.39 -4.95 9.48
N THR A 69 11.16 -3.95 9.05
CA THR A 69 11.74 -2.92 9.92
C THR A 69 11.14 -1.56 9.60
N PRO A 70 10.69 -0.78 10.59
CA PRO A 70 10.11 0.54 10.34
C PRO A 70 11.15 1.47 9.71
N THR A 71 10.73 2.25 8.70
CA THR A 71 11.60 3.28 8.09
C THR A 71 11.63 4.57 8.91
N GLY A 72 10.65 4.74 9.80
CA GLY A 72 10.41 5.97 10.56
C GLY A 72 9.45 6.93 9.87
N ARG A 73 9.04 6.66 8.62
CA ARG A 73 7.98 7.43 7.96
C ARG A 73 6.61 7.02 8.51
N HIS A 74 5.89 8.01 9.02
CA HIS A 74 4.55 7.88 9.57
C HIS A 74 3.62 8.92 8.92
N VAL A 75 2.43 8.49 8.51
CA VAL A 75 1.40 9.37 7.95
C VAL A 75 0.11 9.17 8.74
N GLN A 76 -0.45 10.27 9.23
CA GLN A 76 -1.72 10.28 9.93
C GLN A 76 -2.67 11.30 9.32
N GLN A 77 -3.46 10.85 8.35
CA GLN A 77 -4.47 11.66 7.68
C GLN A 77 -5.86 11.16 8.10
N GLY A 78 -6.77 12.06 8.47
CA GLY A 78 -8.12 11.69 8.89
C GLY A 78 -8.18 10.74 10.11
N GLY A 79 -7.15 10.75 10.96
CA GLY A 79 -7.08 9.92 12.17
C GLY A 79 -6.66 8.46 11.94
N THR A 80 -6.46 8.02 10.70
CA THR A 80 -5.96 6.67 10.39
C THR A 80 -4.44 6.70 10.29
N PRO A 81 -3.70 5.94 11.13
CA PRO A 81 -2.25 5.85 11.05
C PRO A 81 -1.82 4.90 9.92
N ILE A 82 -0.77 5.30 9.20
CA ILE A 82 -0.01 4.48 8.26
C ILE A 82 1.46 4.55 8.65
N ASP A 83 2.04 3.38 8.89
CA ASP A 83 3.47 3.22 9.14
C ASP A 83 4.12 2.57 7.91
N GLU A 84 5.27 3.10 7.50
CA GLU A 84 6.08 2.53 6.43
C GLU A 84 7.16 1.62 7.01
N TYR A 85 7.31 0.45 6.40
CA TYR A 85 8.33 -0.54 6.73
C TYR A 85 9.15 -0.89 5.48
N GLU A 86 10.41 -1.26 5.68
CA GLU A 86 11.22 -1.96 4.69
C GLU A 86 11.23 -3.45 5.05
N TRP A 87 11.09 -4.33 4.06
CA TRP A 87 11.19 -5.78 4.23
C TRP A 87 12.18 -6.36 3.22
N ASN A 88 13.26 -6.96 3.72
CA ASN A 88 14.25 -7.62 2.89
C ASN A 88 13.83 -9.06 2.55
N LEU A 89 13.49 -9.29 1.29
CA LEU A 89 13.18 -10.57 0.66
C LEU A 89 14.44 -11.35 0.24
N GLY A 90 15.60 -10.71 0.27
CA GLY A 90 16.89 -11.30 -0.04
C GLY A 90 17.66 -11.73 1.20
N THR A 91 18.99 -11.74 1.05
CA THR A 91 19.93 -11.91 2.17
C THR A 91 20.57 -10.57 2.51
N LEU A 92 21.40 -10.53 3.56
CA LEU A 92 22.15 -9.31 3.88
C LEU A 92 23.18 -8.94 2.80
N SER A 93 23.78 -9.94 2.15
CA SER A 93 24.79 -9.72 1.10
C SER A 93 24.20 -9.48 -0.29
N ARG A 94 22.94 -9.87 -0.52
CA ARG A 94 22.17 -9.62 -1.74
C ARG A 94 20.74 -9.21 -1.37
N PRO A 95 20.55 -7.96 -0.94
CA PRO A 95 19.24 -7.49 -0.51
C PRO A 95 18.27 -7.39 -1.70
N ASP A 96 17.02 -7.74 -1.46
CA ASP A 96 15.88 -7.52 -2.37
C ASP A 96 14.77 -6.89 -1.52
N ARG A 97 14.61 -5.58 -1.59
CA ARG A 97 13.80 -4.82 -0.62
C ARG A 97 12.45 -4.45 -1.21
N VAL A 98 11.42 -4.56 -0.39
CA VAL A 98 10.10 -4.00 -0.64
C VAL A 98 9.69 -3.07 0.49
N PHE A 99 8.82 -2.13 0.20
CA PHE A 99 8.19 -1.25 1.16
C PHE A 99 6.81 -1.78 1.52
N ILE A 100 6.43 -1.66 2.79
CA ILE A 100 5.10 -2.03 3.27
C ILE A 100 4.47 -0.80 3.92
N TYR A 101 3.33 -0.39 3.39
CA TYR A 101 2.48 0.66 3.95
C TYR A 101 1.36 0.00 4.73
N TYR A 102 1.42 0.09 6.05
CA TYR A 102 0.59 -0.71 6.93
C TYR A 102 -0.31 0.16 7.79
N SER A 103 -1.61 -0.14 7.76
CA SER A 103 -2.60 0.46 8.64
C SER A 103 -3.10 -0.56 9.65
N ARG A 104 -2.80 -0.31 10.93
CA ARG A 104 -3.32 -1.11 12.03
C ARG A 104 -4.71 -0.63 12.46
N VAL A 105 -5.70 -0.87 11.60
CA VAL A 105 -7.10 -0.46 11.82
C VAL A 105 -7.73 -1.27 12.97
N ASP A 106 -7.36 -2.53 13.13
CA ASP A 106 -7.87 -3.41 14.18
C ASP A 106 -6.92 -3.44 15.38
N VAL A 107 -7.07 -2.47 16.29
CA VAL A 107 -6.23 -2.40 17.50
C VAL A 107 -6.54 -3.51 18.52
N GLY A 108 -7.70 -4.18 18.39
CA GLY A 108 -8.14 -5.24 19.30
C GLY A 108 -7.68 -6.63 18.87
N ALA A 109 -8.35 -7.21 17.88
CA ALA A 109 -8.07 -8.57 17.40
C ALA A 109 -6.89 -8.64 16.43
N ASN A 110 -6.41 -7.48 15.95
CA ASN A 110 -5.28 -7.33 15.03
C ASN A 110 -5.40 -8.21 13.79
N ARG A 111 -6.60 -8.30 13.23
CA ARG A 111 -6.96 -9.19 12.12
C ARG A 111 -7.23 -8.41 10.85
N VAL A 112 -8.15 -7.43 10.91
CA VAL A 112 -8.68 -6.72 9.73
C VAL A 112 -7.82 -5.52 9.31
N ASN A 113 -6.52 -5.60 9.51
CA ASN A 113 -5.55 -4.58 9.10
C ASN A 113 -5.38 -4.54 7.58
N LEU A 114 -4.92 -3.40 7.06
CA LEU A 114 -4.67 -3.19 5.64
C LEU A 114 -3.17 -3.00 5.39
N ALA A 115 -2.68 -3.54 4.27
CA ALA A 115 -1.31 -3.31 3.85
C ALA A 115 -1.21 -3.11 2.32
N ILE A 116 -0.25 -2.30 1.88
CA ILE A 116 0.20 -2.27 0.48
C ILE A 116 1.68 -2.60 0.47
N VAL A 117 2.07 -3.67 -0.23
CA VAL A 117 3.47 -4.00 -0.49
C VAL A 117 3.86 -3.40 -1.84
N SER A 118 5.00 -2.72 -1.90
CA SER A 118 5.48 -2.06 -3.12
C SER A 118 6.98 -2.31 -3.32
N ARG A 119 7.39 -2.57 -4.56
CA ARG A 119 8.81 -2.63 -4.94
C ARG A 119 9.49 -1.27 -5.00
N MET A 120 8.72 -0.19 -4.96
CA MET A 120 9.22 1.18 -4.93
C MET A 120 8.74 1.89 -3.67
N GLN A 121 9.57 2.79 -3.13
CA GLN A 121 9.10 3.67 -2.08
C GLN A 121 8.09 4.66 -2.66
N ALA A 122 6.92 4.77 -2.04
CA ALA A 122 5.88 5.70 -2.44
C ALA A 122 6.36 7.15 -2.29
N GLU A 123 6.05 8.00 -3.26
CA GLU A 123 6.28 9.43 -3.13
C GLU A 123 5.27 10.04 -2.16
N GLU A 124 4.01 9.59 -2.25
CA GLU A 124 2.92 10.01 -1.38
C GLU A 124 2.14 8.80 -0.84
N VAL A 125 1.70 8.92 0.41
CA VAL A 125 0.74 8.00 1.03
C VAL A 125 -0.57 8.77 1.18
N ILE A 126 -1.65 8.16 0.69
CA ILE A 126 -2.98 8.75 0.62
C ILE A 126 -3.88 7.97 1.58
N VAL A 127 -4.64 8.68 2.40
CA VAL A 127 -5.70 8.09 3.21
C VAL A 127 -7.00 8.81 2.92
N LEU A 128 -8.01 8.05 2.49
CA LEU A 128 -9.37 8.55 2.42
C LEU A 128 -10.14 8.08 3.66
N PRO A 129 -10.92 8.97 4.29
CA PRO A 129 -11.68 8.63 5.48
C PRO A 129 -12.68 7.51 5.15
N PRO A 130 -13.07 6.70 6.16
CA PRO A 130 -14.03 5.64 5.95
C PRO A 130 -15.38 6.25 5.50
N PRO A 131 -16.07 5.62 4.52
CA PRO A 131 -17.34 6.15 4.00
C PRO A 131 -18.48 6.09 5.03
N THR A 132 -18.34 5.27 6.09
CA THR A 132 -19.27 5.20 7.22
C THR A 132 -18.49 5.03 8.54
N PRO A 133 -19.10 5.30 9.72
CA PRO A 133 -18.41 5.14 11.02
C PRO A 133 -17.94 3.71 11.34
N VAL A 134 -18.51 2.70 10.69
CA VAL A 134 -18.17 1.28 10.89
C VAL A 134 -17.31 0.71 9.76
N SER A 135 -17.12 1.48 8.68
CA SER A 135 -16.30 1.08 7.54
C SER A 135 -14.81 1.29 7.83
N ARG A 136 -13.99 0.62 7.04
CA ARG A 136 -12.53 0.74 7.08
C ARG A 136 -12.11 1.93 6.21
N PRO A 137 -10.98 2.59 6.53
CA PRO A 137 -10.43 3.62 5.66
C PRO A 137 -9.96 3.02 4.34
N ILE A 138 -9.87 3.86 3.32
CA ILE A 138 -9.19 3.51 2.05
C ILE A 138 -7.77 4.04 2.16
N ILE A 139 -6.79 3.17 1.93
CA ILE A 139 -5.38 3.54 1.96
C ILE A 139 -4.81 3.43 0.56
N GLY A 140 -3.87 4.30 0.22
CA GLY A 140 -3.24 4.28 -1.09
C GLY A 140 -1.82 4.81 -1.06
N ILE A 141 -1.11 4.53 -2.16
CA ILE A 141 0.20 5.07 -2.43
C ILE A 141 0.23 5.65 -3.84
N ARG A 142 1.07 6.67 -4.03
CA ARG A 142 1.28 7.29 -5.33
C ARG A 142 2.77 7.39 -5.65
N ASN A 143 3.10 7.09 -6.90
CA ASN A 143 4.41 7.31 -7.51
C ASN A 143 4.19 8.00 -8.86
N GLY A 144 4.69 9.23 -9.00
CA GLY A 144 4.38 10.05 -10.18
C GLY A 144 2.87 10.26 -10.33
N ASN A 145 2.33 9.81 -11.47
CA ASN A 145 0.91 9.95 -11.82
C ASN A 145 0.07 8.72 -11.50
N ASP A 146 0.67 7.65 -10.99
CA ASP A 146 0.01 6.37 -10.75
C ASP A 146 -0.30 6.23 -9.25
N ALA A 147 -1.56 5.97 -8.92
CA ALA A 147 -2.02 5.78 -7.56
C ALA A 147 -2.73 4.43 -7.41
N PHE A 148 -2.37 3.69 -6.37
CA PHE A 148 -2.89 2.36 -6.07
C PHE A 148 -3.58 2.37 -4.72
N PHE A 149 -4.83 1.90 -4.68
CA PHE A 149 -5.65 1.92 -3.47
C PHE A 149 -6.00 0.52 -3.00
N ASN A 150 -6.06 0.35 -1.69
CA ASN A 150 -6.50 -0.85 -1.03
C ASN A 150 -7.77 -0.56 -0.23
N ILE A 151 -8.80 -1.34 -0.53
CA ILE A 151 -10.16 -1.19 0.00
C ILE A 151 -10.59 -2.53 0.59
N HIS A 152 -11.31 -2.48 1.71
CA HIS A 152 -11.95 -3.66 2.27
C HIS A 152 -13.32 -3.24 2.83
N ALA A 153 -14.35 -3.35 1.99
CA ALA A 153 -15.74 -3.07 2.38
C ALA A 153 -16.24 -4.04 3.45
N LEU A 154 -17.33 -3.69 4.14
CA LEU A 154 -18.01 -4.57 5.07
C LEU A 154 -18.56 -5.80 4.34
N ALA A 155 -18.47 -6.95 5.00
CA ALA A 155 -18.86 -8.24 4.41
C ALA A 155 -20.38 -8.37 4.15
N ASN A 156 -21.19 -7.48 4.71
CA ASN A 156 -22.65 -7.49 4.59
C ASN A 156 -23.18 -6.84 3.31
N GLY A 157 -22.31 -6.38 2.40
CA GLY A 157 -22.74 -5.78 1.14
C GLY A 157 -23.30 -4.35 1.30
N GLY A 158 -22.91 -3.63 2.36
CA GLY A 158 -23.46 -2.33 2.73
C GLY A 158 -23.05 -1.15 1.85
N THR A 159 -23.34 0.06 2.32
CA THR A 159 -23.12 1.34 1.59
C THR A 159 -21.66 1.56 1.16
N ASP A 160 -20.71 0.84 1.75
CA ASP A 160 -19.27 0.97 1.49
C ASP A 160 -18.72 0.06 0.39
N VAL A 161 -19.58 -0.75 -0.26
CA VAL A 161 -19.17 -1.59 -1.41
C VAL A 161 -18.98 -0.78 -2.70
N GLY A 162 -19.64 0.37 -2.81
CA GLY A 162 -19.52 1.27 -3.98
C GLY A 162 -18.48 2.37 -3.82
N ALA A 163 -17.68 2.34 -2.76
CA ALA A 163 -16.66 3.33 -2.43
C ALA A 163 -15.32 3.03 -3.10
#